data_AF-D2ZR58-F1
#
_entry.id   AF-D2ZR58-F1
#
_cell.length_a   1.000
_cell.length_b   1.000
_cell.length_c   1.000
_cell.angle_alpha   90.00
_cell.angle_beta   90.00
_cell.angle_gamma   90.00
#
_symmetry.space_group_name_H-M   'P 1'
#
loop_
_entity.id
_entity.type
_entity.pdbx_description
1 polymer ?
#
loop_
_entity_poly.entity_id
_entity_poly.type
_entity_poly.pdbx_seq_one_letter_code
_entity_poly.pdbx_strand_id
1 'polypeptide(L)'
;MTSEYTPEENKLRELTGGDYFSQEVMDKLNSLNLTVKEANIAIDQIKHELTTGECCLEAIPIRLNYLLKQLAPEITEHIVPSKELLAKKELVFLLNLKNNITFCPDCQSRLFLTDKFCYKCGAKNTQSIAIKAPNEDDLNLDEIYCAKLYEKYPLDFKYAYICFLRYINQHPGEMEYGAFNDIDGFKLKKQAVEDNYITYGNPVYSISNYTISDIKKVLKKYNLKVSGKKDELIERISQNLSDEEISREFENRTFVLTPEAEKFLEENKYLVYYDKNDLSTSISLEKYESLFKKAKITDSIYDVLYSYYADLINEDVNNKQWHQYRTDLGNLINVSVNNISDLKLLKLHFQYFILEANNWIHDDYSDYCNPSFDLKFNKFRNDLIASLKLELNELQEIFNEAWDEVKIPSYTLAKADAFKKLILAFDGKELNSFY
;
A
#
# COMPACT_ATOMS: atom_id res chain seq x y z
N MET A 1 -49.70 39.75 5.12
CA MET A 1 -49.06 38.61 4.43
C MET A 1 -47.56 38.82 4.52
N THR A 2 -46.96 38.35 5.61
CA THR A 2 -45.51 38.36 5.83
C THR A 2 -45.07 36.91 5.65
N SER A 3 -44.39 36.59 4.55
CA SER A 3 -43.68 35.31 4.45
C SER A 3 -42.53 35.37 5.44
N GLU A 4 -42.70 34.77 6.61
CA GLU A 4 -41.62 34.60 7.57
C GLU A 4 -40.62 33.61 6.97
N TYR A 5 -39.45 34.13 6.61
CA TYR A 5 -38.31 33.33 6.18
C TYR A 5 -37.94 32.31 7.26
N THR A 6 -37.47 31.15 6.86
CA THR A 6 -36.97 30.12 7.78
C THR A 6 -35.78 30.64 8.61
N PRO A 7 -35.51 30.09 9.81
CA PRO A 7 -34.33 30.45 10.60
C PRO A 7 -33.02 30.41 9.79
N GLU A 8 -32.89 29.44 8.89
CA GLU A 8 -31.77 29.23 7.99
C GLU A 8 -31.67 30.34 6.92
N GLU A 9 -32.79 30.72 6.30
CA GLU A 9 -32.86 31.83 5.35
C GLU A 9 -32.58 33.18 6.03
N ASN A 10 -33.07 33.38 7.27
CA ASN A 10 -32.76 34.58 8.05
C ASN A 10 -31.26 34.65 8.37
N LYS A 11 -30.63 33.52 8.71
CA LYS A 11 -29.20 33.49 8.99
C LYS A 11 -28.36 33.76 7.73
N LEU A 12 -28.77 33.21 6.58
CA LEU A 12 -28.12 33.50 5.31
C LEU A 12 -28.27 34.99 4.95
N ARG A 13 -29.45 35.59 5.12
CA ARG A 13 -29.68 37.02 4.88
C ARG A 13 -28.90 37.92 5.83
N GLU A 14 -28.76 37.55 7.10
CA GLU A 14 -27.92 38.27 8.06
C GLU A 14 -26.45 38.27 7.61
N LEU A 15 -25.95 37.13 7.16
CA LEU A 15 -24.55 36.96 6.74
C LEU A 15 -24.23 37.63 5.40
N THR A 16 -25.21 37.71 4.49
CA THR A 16 -25.01 38.30 3.16
C THR A 16 -25.40 39.78 3.12
N GLY A 17 -26.14 40.29 4.10
CA GLY A 17 -26.75 41.62 4.09
C GLY A 17 -28.06 41.71 3.30
N GLY A 18 -28.71 40.57 3.08
CA GLY A 18 -29.98 40.47 2.37
C GLY A 18 -29.86 40.77 0.88
N ASP A 19 -30.88 41.43 0.32
CA ASP A 19 -31.05 41.59 -1.14
C ASP A 19 -30.11 42.63 -1.77
N TYR A 20 -29.43 43.45 -0.95
CA TYR A 20 -28.57 44.54 -1.41
C TYR A 20 -27.08 44.32 -1.10
N PHE A 21 -26.73 43.21 -0.44
CA PHE A 21 -25.42 42.88 0.12
C PHE A 21 -24.85 43.94 1.10
N SER A 22 -24.30 43.52 2.24
CA SER A 22 -23.68 44.47 3.17
C SER A 22 -22.35 44.98 2.61
N GLN A 23 -21.90 46.17 3.05
CA GLN A 23 -20.60 46.70 2.62
C GLN A 23 -19.46 45.74 2.96
N GLU A 24 -19.53 45.07 4.11
CA GLU A 24 -18.56 44.04 4.53
C GLU A 24 -18.51 42.85 3.54
N VAL A 25 -19.67 42.43 3.02
CA VAL A 25 -19.74 41.36 2.02
C VAL A 25 -19.24 41.85 0.66
N MET A 26 -19.56 43.08 0.27
CA MET A 26 -19.03 43.69 -0.96
C MET A 26 -17.50 43.82 -0.92
N ASP A 27 -16.95 44.22 0.22
CA ASP A 27 -15.50 44.29 0.43
C ASP A 27 -14.86 42.89 0.35
N LYS A 28 -15.54 41.88 0.88
CA LYS A 28 -15.12 40.48 0.79
C LYS A 28 -15.16 39.94 -0.64
N LEU A 29 -16.21 40.24 -1.41
CA LEU A 29 -16.31 39.85 -2.82
C LEU A 29 -15.21 40.51 -3.66
N ASN A 30 -14.97 41.82 -3.45
CA ASN A 30 -13.89 42.55 -4.09
C ASN A 30 -12.52 41.96 -3.75
N SER A 31 -12.29 41.55 -2.50
CA SER A 31 -11.04 40.90 -2.07
C SER A 31 -10.78 39.54 -2.74
N LEU A 32 -11.85 38.89 -3.22
CA LEU A 32 -11.82 37.62 -3.94
C LEU A 32 -11.97 37.80 -5.46
N ASN A 33 -11.99 39.04 -5.96
CA ASN A 33 -12.23 39.40 -7.36
C ASN A 33 -13.51 38.75 -7.93
N LEU A 34 -14.57 38.74 -7.11
CA LEU A 34 -15.90 38.24 -7.43
C LEU A 34 -16.88 39.39 -7.61
N THR A 35 -17.89 39.18 -8.46
CA THR A 35 -19.01 40.11 -8.59
C THR A 35 -20.22 39.63 -7.79
N VAL A 36 -21.22 40.50 -7.69
CA VAL A 36 -22.55 40.17 -7.11
C VAL A 36 -23.19 38.97 -7.80
N LYS A 37 -22.88 38.72 -9.08
CA LYS A 37 -23.41 37.58 -9.83
C LYS A 37 -22.89 36.25 -9.26
N GLU A 38 -21.58 36.13 -9.00
CA GLU A 38 -21.00 34.92 -8.40
C GLU A 38 -21.48 34.73 -6.96
N ALA A 39 -21.69 35.82 -6.21
CA ALA A 39 -22.26 35.75 -4.87
C ALA A 39 -23.68 35.17 -4.87
N ASN A 40 -24.52 35.57 -5.83
CA ASN A 40 -25.87 35.03 -5.98
C ASN A 40 -25.87 33.55 -6.36
N ILE A 41 -24.92 33.08 -7.19
CA ILE A 41 -24.77 31.65 -7.49
C ILE A 41 -24.50 30.85 -6.21
N ALA A 42 -23.58 31.31 -5.35
CA ALA A 42 -23.28 30.66 -4.08
C ALA A 42 -24.48 30.65 -3.12
N ILE A 43 -25.26 31.74 -3.09
CA ILE A 43 -26.46 31.86 -2.26
C ILE A 43 -27.58 30.94 -2.74
N ASP A 44 -27.84 30.88 -4.05
CA ASP A 44 -28.89 30.03 -4.61
C ASP A 44 -28.56 28.54 -4.42
N GLN A 45 -27.28 28.18 -4.50
CA GLN A 45 -26.81 26.84 -4.16
C GLN A 45 -27.05 26.53 -2.67
N ILE A 46 -26.75 27.45 -1.75
CA ILE A 46 -27.02 27.22 -0.32
C ILE A 46 -28.52 27.13 -0.05
N LYS A 47 -29.34 27.96 -0.68
CA LYS A 47 -30.80 27.85 -0.56
C LYS A 47 -31.28 26.47 -1.01
N HIS A 48 -30.76 25.97 -2.13
CA HIS A 48 -31.07 24.61 -2.59
C HIS A 48 -30.63 23.54 -1.57
N GLU A 49 -29.41 23.64 -1.04
CA GLU A 49 -28.86 22.73 -0.02
C GLU A 49 -29.65 22.78 1.30
N LEU A 50 -30.17 23.94 1.68
CA LEU A 50 -31.07 24.10 2.83
C LEU A 50 -32.42 23.41 2.59
N THR A 51 -33.01 23.58 1.39
CA THR A 51 -34.30 22.94 1.06
C THR A 51 -34.23 21.42 0.95
N THR A 52 -33.06 20.88 0.63
CA THR A 52 -32.80 19.43 0.50
C THR A 52 -32.27 18.81 1.79
N GLY A 53 -31.97 19.61 2.82
CA GLY A 53 -31.41 19.15 4.09
C GLY A 53 -29.91 18.81 4.02
N GLU A 54 -29.23 19.21 2.95
CA GLU A 54 -27.81 18.98 2.71
C GLU A 54 -26.90 20.00 3.45
N CYS A 55 -27.45 21.14 3.87
CA CYS A 55 -26.76 22.14 4.69
C CYS A 55 -27.60 22.46 5.94
N CYS A 56 -26.95 22.58 7.11
CA CYS A 56 -27.60 22.97 8.36
C CYS A 56 -27.24 24.40 8.76
N LEU A 57 -28.02 24.99 9.68
CA LEU A 57 -27.93 26.39 10.07
C LEU A 57 -26.52 26.82 10.53
N GLU A 58 -25.82 25.95 11.27
CA GLU A 58 -24.47 26.19 11.78
C GLU A 58 -23.40 26.14 10.67
N ALA A 59 -23.68 25.44 9.56
CA ALA A 59 -22.75 25.25 8.46
C ALA A 59 -22.83 26.37 7.39
N ILE A 60 -23.89 27.19 7.40
CA ILE A 60 -24.12 28.27 6.43
C ILE A 60 -22.90 29.20 6.26
N PRO A 61 -22.27 29.74 7.33
CA PRO A 61 -21.14 30.66 7.17
C PRO A 61 -19.92 30.00 6.52
N ILE A 62 -19.66 28.75 6.89
CA ILE A 62 -18.52 27.97 6.39
C ILE A 62 -18.76 27.60 4.92
N ARG A 63 -19.96 27.13 4.60
CA ARG A 63 -20.37 26.74 3.26
C ARG A 63 -20.37 27.91 2.28
N LEU A 64 -20.86 29.07 2.71
CA LEU A 64 -20.82 30.31 1.93
C LEU A 64 -19.38 30.72 1.63
N ASN A 65 -18.49 30.69 2.62
CA ASN A 65 -17.09 31.03 2.41
C ASN A 65 -16.37 30.05 1.47
N TYR A 66 -16.72 28.76 1.52
CA TYR A 66 -16.18 27.75 0.61
C TYR A 66 -16.62 27.99 -0.84
N LEU A 67 -17.92 28.18 -1.08
CA LEU A 67 -18.46 28.39 -2.43
C LEU A 67 -17.92 29.67 -3.07
N LEU A 68 -17.80 30.76 -2.30
CA LEU A 68 -17.19 31.99 -2.79
C LEU A 68 -15.71 31.77 -3.18
N LYS A 69 -14.93 31.04 -2.37
CA LYS A 69 -13.52 30.74 -2.71
C LYS A 69 -13.37 29.85 -3.94
N GLN A 70 -14.30 28.94 -4.21
CA GLN A 70 -14.29 28.11 -5.42
C GLN A 70 -14.58 28.92 -6.69
N LEU A 71 -15.37 29.99 -6.56
CA LEU A 71 -15.71 30.88 -7.68
C LEU A 71 -14.63 31.95 -7.93
N ALA A 72 -13.73 32.18 -6.96
CA ALA A 72 -12.72 33.23 -7.03
C ALA A 72 -11.68 32.92 -8.12
N PRO A 73 -11.45 33.82 -9.11
CA PRO A 73 -10.36 33.66 -10.06
C PRO A 73 -9.01 33.73 -9.32
N GLU A 74 -8.02 32.95 -9.75
CA GLU A 74 -6.69 32.92 -9.12
C GLU A 74 -6.06 34.33 -9.09
N ILE A 75 -6.07 34.98 -7.93
CA ILE A 75 -5.40 36.27 -7.73
C ILE A 75 -3.98 36.00 -7.23
N THR A 76 -3.01 36.32 -8.07
CA THR A 76 -1.61 36.51 -7.68
C THR A 76 -1.46 37.81 -6.87
N GLU A 77 -1.00 37.65 -5.62
CA GLU A 77 -0.18 38.56 -4.79
C GLU A 77 -0.71 38.75 -3.35
N HIS A 78 0.16 38.39 -2.40
CA HIS A 78 -0.05 38.27 -0.96
C HIS A 78 0.04 39.60 -0.21
N ILE A 79 -0.76 39.78 0.85
CA ILE A 79 -0.33 39.94 2.27
C ILE A 79 -1.47 39.46 3.20
N VAL A 80 -1.22 38.54 4.15
CA VAL A 80 -2.23 37.90 5.04
C VAL A 80 -1.74 37.88 6.50
N PRO A 81 -2.56 38.25 7.51
CA PRO A 81 -2.29 37.94 8.93
C PRO A 81 -2.37 36.42 9.13
N SER A 82 -1.36 35.82 9.78
CA SER A 82 -0.92 34.44 9.57
C SER A 82 -2.02 33.37 9.40
N LYS A 83 -2.21 32.99 8.14
CA LYS A 83 -2.96 31.84 7.61
C LYS A 83 -2.67 30.52 8.36
N GLU A 84 -1.49 30.38 8.98
CA GLU A 84 -1.00 29.13 9.58
C GLU A 84 -1.74 28.67 10.83
N LEU A 85 -2.21 29.55 11.73
CA LEU A 85 -2.76 29.10 13.02
C LEU A 85 -4.18 28.51 12.89
N LEU A 86 -5.01 29.11 12.03
CA LEU A 86 -6.33 28.58 11.68
C LEU A 86 -6.23 27.38 10.71
N ALA A 87 -5.34 27.46 9.73
CA ALA A 87 -5.07 26.32 8.85
C ALA A 87 -4.52 25.12 9.62
N LYS A 88 -3.67 25.29 10.65
CA LYS A 88 -3.15 24.19 11.49
C LYS A 88 -4.26 23.41 12.19
N LYS A 89 -5.25 24.09 12.78
CA LYS A 89 -6.37 23.40 13.45
C LYS A 89 -7.32 22.72 12.47
N GLU A 90 -7.60 23.35 11.33
CA GLU A 90 -8.40 22.73 10.26
C GLU A 90 -7.67 21.56 9.58
N LEU A 91 -6.34 21.63 9.43
CA LEU A 91 -5.54 20.56 8.82
C LEU A 91 -5.34 19.38 9.76
N VAL A 92 -5.15 19.60 11.07
CA VAL A 92 -5.15 18.53 12.09
C VAL A 92 -6.52 17.86 12.14
N PHE A 93 -7.60 18.61 12.02
CA PHE A 93 -8.96 18.07 11.89
C PHE A 93 -9.13 17.21 10.61
N LEU A 94 -8.66 17.68 9.45
CA LEU A 94 -8.71 16.96 8.17
C LEU A 94 -7.77 15.74 8.09
N LEU A 95 -6.59 15.79 8.72
CA LEU A 95 -5.65 14.67 8.80
C LEU A 95 -6.13 13.60 9.78
N ASN A 96 -6.76 14.00 10.89
CA ASN A 96 -7.45 13.09 11.81
C ASN A 96 -8.70 12.45 11.19
N LEU A 97 -9.21 12.94 10.05
CA LEU A 97 -10.33 12.32 9.33
C LEU A 97 -9.91 11.19 8.35
N LYS A 98 -8.68 11.19 7.82
CA LYS A 98 -8.26 10.25 6.75
C LYS A 98 -7.95 8.83 7.25
N ASN A 99 -7.56 8.68 8.52
CA ASN A 99 -7.29 7.38 9.16
C ASN A 99 -8.45 6.90 10.05
N ASN A 100 -9.57 7.64 10.09
CA ASN A 100 -10.71 7.36 10.96
C ASN A 100 -11.99 7.17 10.14
N ILE A 101 -11.94 6.32 9.11
CA ILE A 101 -13.08 6.01 8.26
C ILE A 101 -13.55 4.58 8.53
N THR A 102 -14.83 4.42 8.78
CA THR A 102 -15.51 3.13 8.84
C THR A 102 -16.66 3.11 7.83
N PHE A 103 -17.36 2.00 7.72
CA PHE A 103 -18.48 1.85 6.80
C PHE A 103 -19.72 1.48 7.60
N CYS A 104 -20.85 2.07 7.22
CA CYS A 104 -22.12 1.76 7.84
C CYS A 104 -22.42 0.26 7.69
N PRO A 105 -22.73 -0.47 8.78
CA PRO A 105 -23.00 -1.90 8.70
C PRO A 105 -24.23 -2.23 7.84
N ASP A 106 -25.20 -1.31 7.76
CA ASP A 106 -26.49 -1.57 7.12
C ASP A 106 -26.51 -1.15 5.64
N CYS A 107 -25.96 0.01 5.30
CA CYS A 107 -26.02 0.57 3.94
C CYS A 107 -24.65 0.82 3.29
N GLN A 108 -23.56 0.43 3.98
CA GLN A 108 -22.18 0.49 3.50
C GLN A 108 -21.69 1.88 3.09
N SER A 109 -22.39 2.93 3.53
CA SER A 109 -22.00 4.32 3.28
C SER A 109 -20.82 4.69 4.17
N ARG A 110 -19.93 5.53 3.64
CA ARG A 110 -18.70 5.94 4.31
C ARG A 110 -19.01 6.77 5.57
N LEU A 111 -18.47 6.38 6.72
CA LEU A 111 -18.64 7.07 8.00
C LEU A 111 -17.27 7.47 8.55
N PHE A 112 -17.23 8.52 9.35
CA PHE A 112 -16.09 8.77 10.23
C PHE A 112 -16.23 7.97 11.53
N LEU A 113 -15.12 7.54 12.14
CA LEU A 113 -15.11 6.90 13.47
C LEU A 113 -15.56 7.87 14.57
N THR A 114 -15.71 9.17 14.30
CA THR A 114 -16.36 10.12 15.20
C THR A 114 -17.88 10.17 15.00
N ASP A 115 -18.39 9.69 13.87
CA ASP A 115 -19.83 9.71 13.58
C ASP A 115 -20.54 8.69 14.46
N LYS A 116 -21.56 9.13 15.18
CA LYS A 116 -22.38 8.24 16.03
C LYS A 116 -23.44 7.48 15.22
N PHE A 117 -23.81 7.98 14.05
CA PHE A 117 -24.87 7.45 13.20
C PHE A 117 -24.55 7.62 11.72
N CYS A 118 -25.10 6.73 10.89
CA CYS A 118 -24.95 6.79 9.46
C CYS A 118 -25.78 7.91 8.85
N TYR A 119 -25.14 8.79 8.08
CA TYR A 119 -25.82 9.89 7.40
C TYR A 119 -26.86 9.42 6.37
N LYS A 120 -26.69 8.23 5.78
CA LYS A 120 -27.56 7.74 4.70
C LYS A 120 -28.72 6.86 5.16
N CYS A 121 -28.54 6.04 6.20
CA CYS A 121 -29.61 5.14 6.67
C CYS A 121 -29.96 5.30 8.16
N GLY A 122 -29.26 6.15 8.90
CA GLY A 122 -29.51 6.38 10.32
C GLY A 122 -28.98 5.30 11.26
N ALA A 123 -28.41 4.20 10.74
CA ALA A 123 -27.86 3.12 11.56
C ALA A 123 -26.76 3.62 12.50
N LYS A 124 -26.74 3.13 13.75
CA LYS A 124 -25.75 3.52 14.75
C LYS A 124 -24.36 2.99 14.37
N ASN A 125 -23.35 3.86 14.43
CA ASN A 125 -21.96 3.44 14.28
C ASN A 125 -21.47 2.81 15.57
N THR A 126 -21.22 1.50 15.56
CA THR A 126 -20.75 0.74 16.73
C THR A 126 -19.26 0.92 17.00
N GLN A 127 -18.51 1.50 16.06
CA GLN A 127 -17.06 1.69 16.15
C GLN A 127 -16.67 3.12 16.54
N SER A 128 -17.61 3.93 17.04
CA SER A 128 -17.34 5.34 17.31
C SER A 128 -16.34 5.54 18.47
N ILE A 129 -15.27 6.32 18.27
CA ILE A 129 -14.27 6.66 19.31
C ILE A 129 -14.19 8.16 19.58
N ALA A 130 -13.81 8.54 20.81
CA ALA A 130 -13.54 9.93 21.19
C ALA A 130 -12.03 10.21 21.10
N ILE A 131 -11.63 11.23 20.33
CA ILE A 131 -10.21 11.54 20.04
C ILE A 131 -9.71 12.69 20.94
N LYS A 132 -8.47 12.57 21.48
CA LYS A 132 -7.71 13.66 22.13
C LYS A 132 -6.69 14.24 21.14
N ALA A 133 -6.43 15.55 21.20
CA ALA A 133 -5.54 16.26 20.25
C ALA A 133 -4.04 15.95 20.47
N PRO A 134 -3.21 15.87 19.40
CA PRO A 134 -1.76 15.68 19.50
C PRO A 134 -0.99 16.97 19.82
N ASN A 135 0.24 16.83 20.34
CA ASN A 135 1.15 17.95 20.68
C ASN A 135 1.90 18.49 19.44
N GLU A 136 2.26 19.78 19.47
CA GLU A 136 2.73 20.55 18.30
C GLU A 136 4.16 20.22 17.80
N ASP A 137 4.98 19.54 18.61
CA ASP A 137 6.41 19.35 18.33
C ASP A 137 6.73 18.13 17.41
N ASP A 138 5.75 17.28 17.13
CA ASP A 138 5.94 16.00 16.40
C ASP A 138 5.72 16.08 14.88
N LEU A 139 5.47 17.26 14.30
CA LEU A 139 4.99 17.40 12.91
C LEU A 139 5.92 18.23 12.02
N ASN A 140 6.85 17.56 11.33
CA ASN A 140 7.54 18.15 10.17
C ASN A 140 6.61 18.13 8.93
N LEU A 141 5.90 19.24 8.70
CA LEU A 141 4.77 19.35 7.76
C LEU A 141 5.18 19.48 6.29
N ASP A 142 6.40 19.92 5.97
CA ASP A 142 6.85 20.08 4.58
C ASP A 142 7.13 18.72 3.89
N GLU A 143 7.61 17.71 4.62
CA GLU A 143 7.72 16.33 4.11
C GLU A 143 6.33 15.69 3.89
N ILE A 144 5.32 16.08 4.66
CA ILE A 144 3.95 15.55 4.58
C ILE A 144 3.18 16.16 3.39
N TYR A 145 3.44 17.44 3.07
CA TYR A 145 2.70 18.19 2.04
C TYR A 145 3.05 17.73 0.62
N CYS A 146 4.33 17.46 0.32
CA CYS A 146 4.77 17.01 -1.00
C CYS A 146 4.40 15.54 -1.30
N ALA A 147 4.24 14.69 -0.29
CA ALA A 147 4.00 13.26 -0.45
C ALA A 147 2.53 12.86 -0.74
N LYS A 148 1.55 13.74 -0.48
CA LYS A 148 0.11 13.39 -0.48
C LYS A 148 -0.74 14.06 -1.57
N LEU A 149 -0.18 15.01 -2.33
CA LEU A 149 -0.89 15.68 -3.43
C LEU A 149 -1.00 14.83 -4.71
N TYR A 150 -0.28 13.71 -4.81
CA TYR A 150 -0.21 12.89 -6.03
C TYR A 150 -0.77 11.47 -5.91
N GLU A 151 -1.25 11.04 -4.73
CA GLU A 151 -1.70 9.65 -4.53
C GLU A 151 -3.22 9.55 -4.34
N LYS A 152 -3.89 8.97 -5.35
CA LYS A 152 -5.33 8.70 -5.40
C LYS A 152 -5.84 7.92 -4.17
N TYR A 153 -4.99 7.15 -3.49
CA TYR A 153 -5.35 6.30 -2.35
C TYR A 153 -4.39 6.48 -1.14
N PRO A 154 -4.86 6.31 0.12
CA PRO A 154 -3.99 6.11 1.28
C PRO A 154 -3.02 4.93 1.07
N LEU A 155 -1.84 4.97 1.69
CA LEU A 155 -0.78 3.96 1.47
C LEU A 155 -1.26 2.52 1.72
N ASP A 156 -1.91 2.26 2.85
CA ASP A 156 -2.41 0.90 3.17
C ASP A 156 -3.43 0.39 2.17
N PHE A 157 -4.31 1.29 1.71
CA PHE A 157 -5.28 0.97 0.67
C PHE A 157 -4.59 0.75 -0.67
N LYS A 158 -3.64 1.62 -1.05
CA LYS A 158 -2.87 1.52 -2.27
C LYS A 158 -2.11 0.18 -2.33
N TYR A 159 -1.48 -0.19 -1.23
CA TYR A 159 -0.77 -1.46 -1.10
C TYR A 159 -1.73 -2.65 -1.18
N ALA A 160 -2.82 -2.66 -0.41
CA ALA A 160 -3.86 -3.68 -0.51
C ALA A 160 -4.40 -3.84 -1.94
N TYR A 161 -4.62 -2.71 -2.62
CA TYR A 161 -5.17 -2.65 -3.96
C TYR A 161 -4.20 -3.22 -5.00
N ILE A 162 -2.90 -2.94 -4.87
CA ILE A 162 -1.84 -3.56 -5.67
C ILE A 162 -1.81 -5.07 -5.45
N CYS A 163 -1.85 -5.52 -4.20
CA CYS A 163 -1.86 -6.95 -3.86
C CYS A 163 -3.08 -7.65 -4.48
N PHE A 164 -4.26 -7.03 -4.38
CA PHE A 164 -5.50 -7.52 -4.97
C PHE A 164 -5.45 -7.60 -6.50
N LEU A 165 -4.98 -6.55 -7.20
CA LEU A 165 -4.87 -6.57 -8.66
C LEU A 165 -3.86 -7.63 -9.13
N ARG A 166 -2.76 -7.80 -8.40
CA ARG A 166 -1.80 -8.88 -8.65
C ARG A 166 -2.42 -10.26 -8.44
N TYR A 167 -3.20 -10.43 -7.39
CA TYR A 167 -3.91 -11.67 -7.11
C TYR A 167 -4.86 -12.04 -8.26
N ILE A 168 -5.68 -11.10 -8.73
CA ILE A 168 -6.56 -11.31 -9.89
C ILE A 168 -5.78 -11.78 -11.11
N ASN A 169 -4.63 -11.15 -11.39
CA ASN A 169 -3.80 -11.53 -12.53
C ASN A 169 -3.22 -12.95 -12.40
N GLN A 170 -2.88 -13.36 -11.18
CA GLN A 170 -2.32 -14.70 -10.93
C GLN A 170 -3.40 -15.78 -10.88
N HIS A 171 -4.63 -15.44 -10.49
CA HIS A 171 -5.72 -16.39 -10.24
C HIS A 171 -6.97 -15.98 -11.05
N PRO A 172 -6.88 -15.98 -12.39
CA PRO A 172 -7.99 -15.55 -13.24
C PRO A 172 -9.19 -16.48 -13.05
N GLY A 173 -10.29 -15.94 -12.52
CA GLY A 173 -11.56 -16.65 -12.40
C GLY A 173 -11.99 -17.08 -11.00
N GLU A 174 -11.20 -16.78 -9.99
CA GLU A 174 -11.70 -16.84 -8.62
C GLU A 174 -12.77 -15.77 -8.38
N MET A 175 -13.80 -16.15 -7.61
CA MET A 175 -14.96 -15.32 -7.33
C MET A 175 -15.01 -14.81 -5.90
N GLU A 176 -14.32 -15.51 -5.01
CA GLU A 176 -14.19 -15.15 -3.60
C GLU A 176 -12.80 -14.58 -3.38
N TYR A 177 -12.74 -13.40 -2.77
CA TYR A 177 -11.49 -12.72 -2.47
C TYR A 177 -11.39 -12.59 -0.96
N GLY A 178 -10.24 -13.00 -0.41
CA GLY A 178 -9.91 -12.79 1.00
C GLY A 178 -9.68 -11.31 1.32
N ALA A 179 -9.14 -11.07 2.52
CA ALA A 179 -8.64 -9.74 2.88
C ALA A 179 -7.21 -9.56 2.36
N PHE A 180 -6.88 -8.34 1.92
CA PHE A 180 -5.54 -7.93 1.52
C PHE A 180 -5.13 -6.76 2.39
N ASN A 181 -4.05 -6.90 3.17
CA ASN A 181 -3.63 -5.91 4.17
C ASN A 181 -4.81 -5.44 5.05
N ASP A 182 -5.55 -6.41 5.60
CA ASP A 182 -6.77 -6.21 6.40
C ASP A 182 -7.95 -5.50 5.71
N ILE A 183 -7.87 -5.29 4.39
CA ILE A 183 -8.95 -4.72 3.59
C ILE A 183 -9.69 -5.82 2.85
N ASP A 184 -11.01 -5.87 3.06
CA ASP A 184 -11.93 -6.79 2.40
C ASP A 184 -11.81 -6.74 0.86
N GLY A 185 -11.51 -7.90 0.25
CA GLY A 185 -11.40 -8.06 -1.20
C GLY A 185 -12.65 -7.69 -1.97
N PHE A 186 -13.85 -7.77 -1.38
CA PHE A 186 -15.07 -7.24 -2.02
C PHE A 186 -15.05 -5.72 -2.19
N LYS A 187 -14.47 -5.00 -1.21
CA LYS A 187 -14.31 -3.54 -1.30
C LYS A 187 -13.30 -3.18 -2.39
N LEU A 188 -12.17 -3.90 -2.44
CA LEU A 188 -11.14 -3.70 -3.46
C LEU A 188 -11.66 -4.01 -4.86
N LYS A 189 -12.43 -5.09 -5.02
CA LYS A 189 -13.11 -5.44 -6.27
C LYS A 189 -14.06 -4.33 -6.74
N LYS A 190 -14.91 -3.82 -5.84
CA LYS A 190 -15.85 -2.75 -6.19
C LYS A 190 -15.10 -1.51 -6.68
N GLN A 191 -14.05 -1.12 -5.96
CA GLN A 191 -13.20 0.00 -6.34
C GLN A 191 -12.49 -0.24 -7.69
N ALA A 192 -12.01 -1.47 -7.93
CA ALA A 192 -11.39 -1.89 -9.19
C ALA A 192 -12.30 -1.74 -10.41
N VAL A 193 -13.60 -2.03 -10.25
CA VAL A 193 -14.59 -1.81 -11.32
C VAL A 193 -14.81 -0.31 -11.54
N GLU A 194 -14.98 0.47 -10.46
CA GLU A 194 -15.19 1.92 -10.54
C GLU A 194 -14.00 2.65 -11.17
N ASP A 195 -12.79 2.18 -10.91
CA ASP A 195 -11.55 2.75 -11.45
C ASP A 195 -11.18 2.26 -12.85
N ASN A 196 -12.00 1.37 -13.44
CA ASN A 196 -11.71 0.70 -14.71
C ASN A 196 -10.37 -0.06 -14.68
N TYR A 197 -10.03 -0.69 -13.56
CA TYR A 197 -8.84 -1.52 -13.41
C TYR A 197 -9.11 -3.00 -13.67
N ILE A 198 -10.36 -3.44 -13.50
CA ILE A 198 -10.77 -4.78 -13.89
C ILE A 198 -11.99 -4.73 -14.78
N THR A 199 -12.04 -5.67 -15.71
CA THR A 199 -13.18 -5.89 -16.59
C THR A 199 -13.47 -7.39 -16.68
N TYR A 200 -14.61 -7.73 -17.28
CA TYR A 200 -14.89 -9.12 -17.60
C TYR A 200 -13.92 -9.60 -18.68
N GLY A 201 -13.23 -10.71 -18.38
CA GLY A 201 -12.39 -11.41 -19.35
C GLY A 201 -13.21 -12.07 -20.45
N ASN A 202 -12.50 -12.68 -21.40
CA ASN A 202 -13.15 -13.41 -22.49
C ASN A 202 -14.12 -14.47 -21.91
N PRO A 203 -15.40 -14.49 -22.33
CA PRO A 203 -16.41 -15.44 -21.85
C PRO A 203 -15.97 -16.91 -21.92
N VAL A 204 -15.13 -17.26 -22.90
CA VAL A 204 -14.60 -18.61 -23.09
C VAL A 204 -13.70 -19.05 -21.93
N TYR A 205 -12.86 -18.15 -21.38
CA TYR A 205 -12.02 -18.46 -20.22
C TYR A 205 -12.86 -18.86 -19.01
N SER A 206 -14.03 -18.25 -18.86
CA SER A 206 -14.93 -18.48 -17.74
C SER A 206 -15.53 -19.88 -17.74
N ILE A 207 -15.61 -20.53 -18.91
CA ILE A 207 -16.09 -21.92 -19.05
C ILE A 207 -15.14 -22.90 -18.33
N SER A 208 -13.85 -22.59 -18.25
CA SER A 208 -12.85 -23.46 -17.60
C SER A 208 -13.12 -23.67 -16.11
N ASN A 209 -13.85 -22.76 -15.45
CA ASN A 209 -14.23 -22.86 -14.05
C ASN A 209 -15.43 -23.79 -13.79
N TYR A 210 -16.14 -24.21 -14.84
CA TYR A 210 -17.29 -25.08 -14.71
C TYR A 210 -16.90 -26.56 -14.72
N THR A 211 -17.73 -27.39 -14.10
CA THR A 211 -17.54 -28.84 -14.16
C THR A 211 -17.83 -29.36 -15.57
N ILE A 212 -17.21 -30.49 -15.95
CA ILE A 212 -17.49 -31.15 -17.23
C ILE A 212 -19.00 -31.45 -17.39
N SER A 213 -19.68 -31.76 -16.28
CA SER A 213 -21.13 -31.99 -16.27
C SER A 213 -21.90 -30.75 -16.70
N ASP A 214 -21.56 -29.58 -16.15
CA ASP A 214 -22.25 -28.32 -16.45
C ASP A 214 -21.99 -27.86 -17.89
N ILE A 215 -20.75 -27.99 -18.37
CA ILE A 215 -20.39 -27.72 -19.77
C ILE A 215 -21.20 -28.61 -20.73
N LYS A 216 -21.37 -29.89 -20.41
CA LYS A 216 -22.18 -30.82 -21.22
C LYS A 216 -23.66 -30.48 -21.23
N LYS A 217 -24.21 -29.93 -20.13
CA LYS A 217 -25.61 -29.48 -20.09
C LYS A 217 -25.85 -28.35 -21.10
N VAL A 218 -24.93 -27.39 -21.16
CA VAL A 218 -25.00 -26.28 -22.12
C VAL A 218 -24.85 -26.79 -23.55
N LEU A 219 -23.84 -27.62 -23.84
CA LEU A 219 -23.70 -28.25 -25.17
C LEU A 219 -24.97 -28.99 -25.60
N LYS A 220 -25.61 -29.73 -24.69
CA LYS A 220 -26.86 -30.44 -24.97
C LYS A 220 -28.02 -29.49 -25.28
N LYS A 221 -28.13 -28.36 -24.56
CA LYS A 221 -29.15 -27.32 -24.79
C LYS A 221 -29.07 -26.75 -26.21
N TYR A 222 -27.87 -26.61 -26.75
CA TYR A 222 -27.60 -26.13 -28.12
C TYR A 222 -27.52 -27.25 -29.17
N ASN A 223 -27.92 -28.48 -28.82
CA ASN A 223 -27.85 -29.66 -29.71
C ASN A 223 -26.43 -29.98 -30.24
N LEU A 224 -25.41 -29.67 -29.45
CA LEU A 224 -24.01 -29.93 -29.78
C LEU A 224 -23.53 -31.26 -29.18
N LYS A 225 -22.49 -31.83 -29.79
CA LYS A 225 -21.88 -33.10 -29.33
C LYS A 225 -21.31 -32.94 -27.91
N VAL A 226 -21.66 -33.86 -27.00
CA VAL A 226 -21.26 -33.84 -25.58
C VAL A 226 -20.11 -34.80 -25.21
N SER A 227 -19.54 -35.50 -26.19
CA SER A 227 -18.37 -36.37 -25.99
C SER A 227 -17.07 -35.60 -26.21
N GLY A 228 -16.03 -35.94 -25.46
CA GLY A 228 -14.69 -35.36 -25.59
C GLY A 228 -14.05 -35.04 -24.24
N LYS A 229 -12.78 -34.61 -24.29
CA LYS A 229 -12.07 -34.03 -23.14
C LYS A 229 -12.58 -32.62 -22.87
N LYS A 230 -12.33 -32.08 -21.66
CA LYS A 230 -12.84 -30.77 -21.24
C LYS A 230 -12.50 -29.66 -22.24
N ASP A 231 -11.25 -29.61 -22.70
CA ASP A 231 -10.79 -28.58 -23.64
C ASP A 231 -11.52 -28.66 -24.99
N GLU A 232 -11.76 -29.87 -25.51
CA GLU A 232 -12.53 -30.09 -26.74
C GLU A 232 -14.00 -29.66 -26.61
N LEU A 233 -14.55 -29.74 -25.40
CA LEU A 233 -15.91 -29.26 -25.12
C LEU A 233 -15.96 -27.73 -25.05
N ILE A 234 -14.96 -27.10 -24.43
CA ILE A 234 -14.81 -25.64 -24.34
C ILE A 234 -14.62 -25.04 -25.73
N GLU A 235 -13.72 -25.60 -26.54
CA GLU A 235 -13.48 -25.16 -27.91
C GLU A 235 -14.76 -25.25 -28.76
N ARG A 236 -15.55 -26.31 -28.59
CA ARG A 236 -16.83 -26.47 -29.28
C ARG A 236 -17.84 -25.39 -28.90
N ILE A 237 -17.89 -25.00 -27.64
CA ILE A 237 -18.73 -23.88 -27.22
C ILE A 237 -18.22 -22.58 -27.86
N SER A 238 -16.92 -22.30 -27.79
CA SER A 238 -16.32 -21.09 -28.37
C SER A 238 -16.53 -20.94 -29.87
N GLN A 239 -16.62 -22.05 -30.62
CA GLN A 239 -16.82 -22.04 -32.07
C GLN A 239 -18.29 -21.93 -32.49
N ASN A 240 -19.23 -22.25 -31.61
CA ASN A 240 -20.66 -22.39 -31.97
C ASN A 240 -21.59 -21.39 -31.26
N LEU A 241 -21.13 -20.74 -30.19
CA LEU A 241 -21.92 -19.75 -29.45
C LEU A 241 -21.24 -18.38 -29.53
N SER A 242 -22.06 -17.31 -29.54
CA SER A 242 -21.55 -15.94 -29.42
C SER A 242 -21.09 -15.63 -28.00
N ASP A 243 -20.28 -14.59 -27.83
CA ASP A 243 -19.85 -14.13 -26.51
C ASP A 243 -21.02 -13.81 -25.58
N GLU A 244 -22.13 -13.25 -26.09
CA GLU A 244 -23.34 -12.98 -25.32
C GLU A 244 -24.07 -14.26 -24.89
N GLU A 245 -24.08 -15.28 -25.74
CA GLU A 245 -24.68 -16.58 -25.43
C GLU A 245 -23.87 -17.33 -24.38
N ILE A 246 -22.55 -17.39 -24.56
CA ILE A 246 -21.63 -17.98 -23.58
C ILE A 246 -21.80 -17.29 -22.23
N SER A 247 -21.87 -15.96 -22.24
CA SER A 247 -22.02 -15.17 -21.03
C SER A 247 -23.36 -15.34 -20.30
N ARG A 248 -24.41 -15.74 -21.02
CA ARG A 248 -25.72 -16.03 -20.45
C ARG A 248 -25.76 -17.41 -19.82
N GLU A 249 -25.07 -18.38 -20.41
CA GLU A 249 -25.02 -19.75 -19.91
C GLU A 249 -23.97 -19.95 -18.80
N PHE A 250 -22.94 -19.11 -18.78
CA PHE A 250 -21.83 -19.16 -17.85
C PHE A 250 -21.69 -17.82 -17.11
N GLU A 251 -22.53 -17.62 -16.10
CA GLU A 251 -22.66 -16.36 -15.32
C GLU A 251 -21.37 -15.97 -14.56
N ASN A 252 -20.58 -16.95 -14.12
CA ASN A 252 -19.32 -16.76 -13.39
C ASN A 252 -18.16 -16.27 -14.28
N ARG A 253 -18.27 -15.04 -14.79
CA ARG A 253 -17.22 -14.44 -15.61
C ARG A 253 -15.97 -14.12 -14.79
N THR A 254 -14.81 -14.48 -15.32
CA THR A 254 -13.51 -14.15 -14.73
C THR A 254 -13.22 -12.66 -14.87
N PHE A 255 -12.78 -11.99 -13.80
CA PHE A 255 -12.21 -10.65 -13.92
C PHE A 255 -10.78 -10.74 -14.47
N VAL A 256 -10.42 -9.80 -15.36
CA VAL A 256 -9.07 -9.61 -15.89
C VAL A 256 -8.66 -8.16 -15.71
N LEU A 257 -7.34 -7.92 -15.66
CA LEU A 257 -6.80 -6.57 -15.62
C LEU A 257 -7.04 -5.82 -16.93
N THR A 258 -7.30 -4.52 -16.83
CA THR A 258 -7.28 -3.60 -17.96
C THR A 258 -5.87 -3.04 -18.21
N PRO A 259 -5.60 -2.43 -19.38
CA PRO A 259 -4.35 -1.71 -19.60
C PRO A 259 -4.08 -0.61 -18.56
N GLU A 260 -5.13 0.05 -18.05
CA GLU A 260 -5.01 1.06 -16.99
C GLU A 260 -4.50 0.45 -15.67
N ALA A 261 -4.94 -0.77 -15.33
CA ALA A 261 -4.43 -1.47 -14.16
C ALA A 261 -2.97 -1.90 -14.33
N GLU A 262 -2.60 -2.40 -15.51
CA GLU A 262 -1.21 -2.76 -15.81
C GLU A 262 -0.28 -1.55 -15.69
N LYS A 263 -0.71 -0.40 -16.22
CA LYS A 263 0.01 0.87 -16.08
C LYS A 263 0.12 1.29 -14.61
N PHE A 264 -0.97 1.18 -13.84
CA PHE A 264 -0.96 1.48 -12.41
C PHE A 264 0.02 0.57 -11.64
N LEU A 265 0.08 -0.72 -11.96
CA LEU A 265 1.03 -1.64 -11.34
C LEU A 265 2.48 -1.31 -11.70
N GLU A 266 2.74 -0.89 -12.95
CA GLU A 266 4.09 -0.48 -13.40
C GLU A 266 4.55 0.82 -12.73
N GLU A 267 3.67 1.84 -12.67
CA GLU A 267 3.93 3.10 -11.95
C GLU A 267 4.21 2.85 -10.45
N ASN A 268 3.70 1.74 -9.90
CA ASN A 268 3.84 1.35 -8.51
C ASN A 268 4.66 0.07 -8.33
N LYS A 269 5.59 -0.20 -9.25
CA LYS A 269 6.44 -1.41 -9.23
C LYS A 269 7.24 -1.60 -7.95
N TYR A 270 7.55 -0.53 -7.23
CA TYR A 270 8.24 -0.60 -5.94
C TYR A 270 7.37 -1.26 -4.86
N LEU A 271 6.06 -0.99 -4.82
CA LEU A 271 5.13 -1.70 -3.93
C LEU A 271 4.85 -3.14 -4.41
N VAL A 272 4.87 -3.36 -5.72
CA VAL A 272 4.84 -4.73 -6.28
C VAL A 272 6.05 -5.53 -5.78
N TYR A 273 7.23 -4.92 -5.75
CA TYR A 273 8.45 -5.54 -5.24
C TYR A 273 8.36 -5.84 -3.74
N TYR A 274 7.80 -4.93 -2.94
CA TYR A 274 7.58 -5.12 -1.50
C TYR A 274 6.78 -6.39 -1.22
N ASP A 275 5.67 -6.58 -1.93
CA ASP A 275 4.83 -7.76 -1.78
C ASP A 275 5.50 -9.04 -2.32
N LYS A 276 6.09 -8.99 -3.52
CA LYS A 276 6.72 -10.16 -4.15
C LYS A 276 7.85 -10.76 -3.32
N ASN A 277 8.58 -9.94 -2.58
CA ASN A 277 9.74 -10.36 -1.80
C ASN A 277 9.42 -10.47 -0.30
N ASP A 278 8.15 -10.40 0.10
CA ASP A 278 7.69 -10.52 1.49
C ASP A 278 8.47 -9.60 2.46
N LEU A 279 8.70 -8.36 2.02
CA LEU A 279 9.51 -7.39 2.77
C LEU A 279 8.84 -6.93 4.07
N SER A 280 7.55 -7.26 4.27
CA SER A 280 6.79 -6.94 5.47
C SER A 280 7.41 -7.48 6.77
N THR A 281 8.20 -8.55 6.65
CA THR A 281 8.93 -9.17 7.75
C THR A 281 10.21 -8.41 8.14
N SER A 282 10.75 -7.57 7.27
CA SER A 282 12.06 -6.91 7.45
C SER A 282 11.99 -5.39 7.50
N ILE A 283 11.00 -4.77 6.85
CA ILE A 283 10.84 -3.30 6.80
C ILE A 283 9.34 -2.97 6.76
N SER A 284 8.92 -1.99 7.56
CA SER A 284 7.52 -1.55 7.54
C SER A 284 7.16 -0.87 6.22
N LEU A 285 5.88 -0.94 5.84
CA LEU A 285 5.39 -0.35 4.60
C LEU A 285 5.64 1.17 4.55
N GLU A 286 5.46 1.87 5.67
CA GLU A 286 5.68 3.32 5.78
C GLU A 286 7.16 3.67 5.63
N LYS A 287 8.04 2.88 6.27
CA LYS A 287 9.48 3.09 6.15
C LYS A 287 9.93 2.83 4.73
N TYR A 288 9.47 1.75 4.10
CA TYR A 288 9.74 1.43 2.71
C TYR A 288 9.28 2.55 1.77
N GLU A 289 8.03 3.00 1.89
CA GLU A 289 7.47 4.12 1.12
C GLU A 289 8.31 5.39 1.28
N SER A 290 8.76 5.70 2.50
CA SER A 290 9.58 6.88 2.77
C SER A 290 10.93 6.85 2.05
N LEU A 291 11.54 5.67 1.91
CA LEU A 291 12.80 5.50 1.18
C LEU A 291 12.61 5.81 -0.31
N PHE A 292 11.55 5.25 -0.90
CA PHE A 292 11.25 5.43 -2.33
C PHE A 292 10.77 6.84 -2.69
N LYS A 293 10.14 7.56 -1.75
CA LYS A 293 9.82 8.98 -1.93
C LYS A 293 11.06 9.88 -1.91
N LYS A 294 12.13 9.47 -1.22
CA LYS A 294 13.40 10.23 -1.14
C LYS A 294 14.39 9.83 -2.23
N ALA A 295 14.23 8.66 -2.83
CA ALA A 295 15.07 8.15 -3.90
C ALA A 295 14.95 9.01 -5.17
N LYS A 296 16.03 9.05 -5.96
CA LYS A 296 15.99 9.68 -7.29
C LYS A 296 15.27 8.76 -8.26
N ILE A 297 14.66 9.35 -9.29
CA ILE A 297 13.97 8.61 -10.37
C ILE A 297 14.88 7.56 -11.04
N THR A 298 16.19 7.80 -11.05
CA THR A 298 17.21 6.92 -11.64
C THR A 298 17.63 5.76 -10.73
N ASP A 299 17.32 5.81 -9.44
CA ASP A 299 17.80 4.82 -8.49
C ASP A 299 17.00 3.52 -8.67
N SER A 300 17.69 2.39 -8.68
CA SER A 300 17.00 1.09 -8.71
C SER A 300 16.42 0.77 -7.33
N ILE A 301 15.38 -0.07 -7.29
CA ILE A 301 14.82 -0.59 -6.03
C ILE A 301 15.90 -1.24 -5.17
N TYR A 302 16.81 -1.97 -5.83
CA TYR A 302 17.94 -2.60 -5.18
C TYR A 302 18.88 -1.58 -4.52
N ASP A 303 19.30 -0.53 -5.23
CA ASP A 303 20.28 0.42 -4.70
C ASP A 303 19.76 1.16 -3.46
N VAL A 304 18.46 1.49 -3.47
CA VAL A 304 17.78 2.14 -2.34
C VAL A 304 17.78 1.23 -1.11
N LEU A 305 17.39 -0.04 -1.28
CA LEU A 305 17.33 -1.00 -0.17
C LEU A 305 18.72 -1.42 0.31
N TYR A 306 19.66 -1.62 -0.61
CA TYR A 306 21.05 -1.93 -0.28
C TYR A 306 21.65 -0.83 0.58
N SER A 307 21.50 0.43 0.18
CA SER A 307 22.01 1.57 0.95
C SER A 307 21.36 1.62 2.33
N TYR A 308 20.05 1.43 2.41
CA TYR A 308 19.33 1.41 3.69
C TYR A 308 19.83 0.32 4.64
N TYR A 309 19.93 -0.94 4.20
CA TYR A 309 20.41 -2.02 5.06
C TYR A 309 21.92 -1.89 5.36
N ALA A 310 22.72 -1.36 4.44
CA ALA A 310 24.13 -1.08 4.71
C ALA A 310 24.30 -0.01 5.80
N ASP A 311 23.46 1.03 5.81
CA ASP A 311 23.44 2.05 6.86
C ASP A 311 23.02 1.44 8.21
N LEU A 312 21.95 0.62 8.24
CA LEU A 312 21.54 -0.10 9.45
C LEU A 312 22.65 -0.99 10.00
N ILE A 313 23.31 -1.77 9.16
CA ILE A 313 24.45 -2.62 9.55
C ILE A 313 25.55 -1.78 10.21
N ASN A 314 25.86 -0.60 9.66
CA ASN A 314 26.84 0.29 10.26
C ASN A 314 26.38 0.84 11.61
N GLU A 315 25.12 1.24 11.72
CA GLU A 315 24.52 1.68 12.99
C GLU A 315 24.56 0.58 14.05
N ASP A 316 24.18 -0.64 13.69
CA ASP A 316 24.20 -1.81 14.58
C ASP A 316 25.60 -2.10 15.10
N VAL A 317 26.60 -2.09 14.21
CA VAL A 317 28.00 -2.30 14.60
C VAL A 317 28.48 -1.19 15.54
N ASN A 318 28.16 0.07 15.25
CA ASN A 318 28.54 1.21 16.08
C ASN A 318 27.87 1.18 17.47
N ASN A 319 26.62 0.73 17.51
CA ASN A 319 25.80 0.61 18.72
C ASN A 319 25.97 -0.74 19.43
N LYS A 320 26.84 -1.63 18.93
CA LYS A 320 27.09 -2.99 19.44
C LYS A 320 25.85 -3.89 19.48
N GLN A 321 24.92 -3.69 18.54
CA GLN A 321 23.69 -4.46 18.39
C GLN A 321 23.94 -5.69 17.50
N TRP A 322 24.78 -6.63 17.95
CA TRP A 322 25.26 -7.74 17.10
C TRP A 322 24.17 -8.67 16.56
N HIS A 323 23.10 -8.86 17.34
CA HIS A 323 21.94 -9.61 16.87
C HIS A 323 21.26 -8.90 15.69
N GLN A 324 21.10 -7.59 15.80
CA GLN A 324 20.51 -6.76 14.75
C GLN A 324 21.42 -6.69 13.52
N TYR A 325 22.73 -6.54 13.72
CA TYR A 325 23.73 -6.62 12.64
C TYR A 325 23.57 -7.91 11.81
N ARG A 326 23.45 -9.07 12.47
CA ARG A 326 23.22 -10.33 11.76
C ARG A 326 21.88 -10.30 11.01
N THR A 327 20.81 -9.84 11.65
CA THR A 327 19.49 -9.73 11.04
C THR A 327 19.50 -8.85 9.79
N ASP A 328 20.09 -7.66 9.88
CA ASP A 328 20.14 -6.72 8.76
C ASP A 328 21.11 -7.13 7.65
N LEU A 329 22.18 -7.87 7.98
CA LEU A 329 22.97 -8.56 6.96
C LEU A 329 22.16 -9.64 6.22
N GLY A 330 21.31 -10.38 6.92
CA GLY A 330 20.37 -11.32 6.31
C GLY A 330 19.39 -10.61 5.37
N ASN A 331 18.85 -9.47 5.79
CA ASN A 331 17.97 -8.64 4.97
C ASN A 331 18.69 -8.07 3.73
N LEU A 332 19.94 -7.61 3.88
CA LEU A 332 20.80 -7.17 2.78
C LEU A 332 21.00 -8.29 1.74
N ILE A 333 21.32 -9.51 2.21
CA ILE A 333 21.48 -10.68 1.33
C ILE A 333 20.20 -10.92 0.52
N ASN A 334 19.03 -10.91 1.18
CA ASN A 334 17.75 -11.17 0.52
C ASN A 334 17.46 -10.16 -0.61
N VAL A 335 17.75 -8.88 -0.41
CA VAL A 335 17.56 -7.87 -1.48
C VAL A 335 18.64 -7.93 -2.56
N SER A 336 19.83 -8.42 -2.22
CA SER A 336 20.94 -8.61 -3.16
C SER A 336 20.75 -9.79 -4.12
N VAL A 337 19.85 -10.73 -3.82
CA VAL A 337 19.57 -11.87 -4.71
C VAL A 337 19.18 -11.37 -6.10
N ASN A 338 19.86 -11.89 -7.13
CA ASN A 338 19.74 -11.51 -8.55
C ASN A 338 20.21 -10.10 -8.93
N ASN A 339 20.64 -9.26 -7.98
CA ASN A 339 21.10 -7.89 -8.24
C ASN A 339 22.62 -7.72 -8.21
N ILE A 340 23.35 -8.71 -7.68
CA ILE A 340 24.81 -8.76 -7.67
C ILE A 340 25.32 -10.08 -8.23
N SER A 341 26.63 -10.15 -8.51
CA SER A 341 27.24 -11.40 -8.95
C SER A 341 27.21 -12.47 -7.84
N ASP A 342 27.05 -13.73 -8.24
CA ASP A 342 27.06 -14.89 -7.35
C ASP A 342 28.29 -14.91 -6.42
N LEU A 343 29.45 -14.46 -6.89
CA LEU A 343 30.67 -14.34 -6.07
C LEU A 343 30.51 -13.30 -4.94
N LYS A 344 29.94 -12.13 -5.23
CA LYS A 344 29.70 -11.11 -4.20
C LYS A 344 28.62 -11.58 -3.21
N LEU A 345 27.59 -12.25 -3.72
CA LEU A 345 26.53 -12.82 -2.89
C LEU A 345 27.09 -13.91 -1.97
N LEU A 346 27.95 -14.80 -2.48
CA LEU A 346 28.63 -15.81 -1.68
C LEU A 346 29.45 -15.20 -0.54
N LYS A 347 30.16 -14.09 -0.80
CA LYS A 347 30.90 -13.39 0.25
C LYS A 347 29.98 -12.88 1.38
N LEU A 348 28.83 -12.30 1.04
CA LEU A 348 27.83 -11.89 2.05
C LEU A 348 27.31 -13.10 2.85
N HIS A 349 27.03 -14.23 2.19
CA HIS A 349 26.64 -15.46 2.86
C HIS A 349 27.72 -16.01 3.82
N PHE A 350 29.00 -15.81 3.50
CA PHE A 350 30.10 -16.15 4.41
C PHE A 350 30.17 -15.21 5.61
N GLN A 351 29.99 -13.91 5.41
CA GLN A 351 29.89 -12.95 6.53
C GLN A 351 28.74 -13.34 7.48
N TYR A 352 27.57 -13.67 6.93
CA TYR A 352 26.43 -14.11 7.71
C TYR A 352 26.74 -15.40 8.49
N PHE A 353 27.34 -16.39 7.84
CA PHE A 353 27.76 -17.63 8.50
C PHE A 353 28.74 -17.39 9.66
N ILE A 354 29.68 -16.46 9.49
CA ILE A 354 30.66 -16.11 10.53
C ILE A 354 29.94 -15.50 11.73
N LEU A 355 28.94 -14.65 11.52
CA LEU A 355 28.10 -14.11 12.60
C LEU A 355 27.29 -15.21 13.30
N GLU A 356 26.70 -16.15 12.56
CA GLU A 356 26.00 -17.30 13.13
C GLU A 356 26.93 -18.16 14.00
N ALA A 357 28.12 -18.47 13.50
CA ALA A 357 29.08 -19.33 14.16
C ALA A 357 29.65 -18.73 15.47
N ASN A 358 29.66 -17.40 15.60
CA ASN A 358 30.17 -16.67 16.77
C ASN A 358 29.06 -16.14 17.71
N ASN A 359 27.78 -16.30 17.34
CA ASN A 359 26.54 -16.11 18.12
C ASN A 359 26.53 -15.04 19.24
N TRP A 360 26.85 -13.80 18.89
CA TRP A 360 26.74 -12.66 19.81
C TRP A 360 25.28 -12.23 20.01
N ILE A 361 24.85 -12.06 21.27
CA ILE A 361 23.48 -11.63 21.63
C ILE A 361 23.61 -10.47 22.64
N HIS A 362 23.37 -9.23 22.18
CA HIS A 362 23.69 -8.00 22.94
C HIS A 362 25.19 -7.84 23.24
N ASP A 363 25.57 -6.87 24.09
CA ASP A 363 26.96 -6.63 24.55
C ASP A 363 27.63 -7.85 25.20
N ASP A 364 26.88 -8.94 25.43
CA ASP A 364 27.34 -10.16 26.05
C ASP A 364 27.41 -11.33 25.06
N TYR A 365 28.43 -12.15 25.23
CA TYR A 365 28.46 -13.48 24.64
C TYR A 365 27.54 -14.40 25.44
N SER A 366 26.62 -15.09 24.75
CA SER A 366 25.71 -16.04 25.38
C SER A 366 26.21 -17.46 25.18
N ASP A 367 26.90 -18.01 26.18
CA ASP A 367 27.15 -19.46 26.30
C ASP A 367 25.83 -20.28 26.33
N TYR A 368 24.71 -19.63 26.68
CA TYR A 368 23.39 -20.26 26.79
C TYR A 368 22.68 -20.46 25.46
N CYS A 369 23.16 -19.82 24.39
CA CYS A 369 22.61 -20.00 23.06
C CYS A 369 23.64 -20.68 22.17
N ASN A 370 23.41 -21.97 21.88
CA ASN A 370 24.17 -22.64 20.84
C ASN A 370 23.99 -21.88 19.51
N PRO A 371 25.05 -21.77 18.68
CA PRO A 371 24.94 -21.25 17.33
C PRO A 371 23.79 -21.91 16.59
N SER A 372 22.83 -21.10 16.17
CA SER A 372 21.69 -21.52 15.37
C SER A 372 21.94 -21.09 13.95
N PHE A 373 22.02 -22.07 13.04
CA PHE A 373 22.21 -21.81 11.62
C PHE A 373 20.87 -21.82 10.90
N ASP A 374 20.59 -20.76 10.15
CA ASP A 374 19.42 -20.67 9.31
C ASP A 374 19.53 -21.67 8.14
N LEU A 375 18.61 -22.63 8.12
CA LEU A 375 18.58 -23.70 7.13
C LEU A 375 18.37 -23.18 5.69
N LYS A 376 17.62 -22.08 5.51
CA LYS A 376 17.40 -21.47 4.20
C LYS A 376 18.70 -20.85 3.69
N PHE A 377 19.40 -20.07 4.53
CA PHE A 377 20.68 -19.48 4.15
C PHE A 377 21.76 -20.54 3.91
N ASN A 378 21.77 -21.62 4.70
CA ASN A 378 22.71 -22.73 4.48
C ASN A 378 22.48 -23.42 3.14
N LYS A 379 21.22 -23.76 2.82
CA LYS A 379 20.88 -24.37 1.53
C LYS A 379 21.29 -23.47 0.36
N PHE A 380 20.91 -22.20 0.42
CA PHE A 380 21.20 -21.24 -0.66
C PHE A 380 22.72 -21.06 -0.86
N ARG A 381 23.49 -20.94 0.23
CA ARG A 381 24.95 -20.89 0.18
C ARG A 381 25.55 -22.13 -0.48
N ASN A 382 25.03 -23.32 -0.15
CA ASN A 382 25.50 -24.56 -0.77
C ASN A 382 25.17 -24.62 -2.27
N ASP A 383 23.99 -24.16 -2.65
CA ASP A 383 23.60 -24.07 -4.07
C ASP A 383 24.53 -23.09 -4.84
N LEU A 384 24.92 -21.97 -4.23
CA LEU A 384 25.90 -21.02 -4.80
C LEU A 384 27.30 -21.63 -4.95
N ILE A 385 27.81 -22.31 -3.92
CA ILE A 385 29.13 -22.96 -3.99
C ILE A 385 29.14 -24.01 -5.12
N ALA A 386 28.07 -24.81 -5.22
CA ALA A 386 27.93 -25.83 -6.26
C ALA A 386 27.81 -25.22 -7.67
N SER A 387 27.12 -24.09 -7.84
CA SER A 387 26.97 -23.43 -9.13
C SER A 387 28.27 -22.80 -9.64
N LEU A 388 29.02 -22.17 -8.72
CA LEU A 388 30.28 -21.48 -9.03
C LEU A 388 31.44 -22.43 -9.33
N LYS A 389 31.36 -23.70 -8.88
CA LYS A 389 32.39 -24.74 -9.10
C LYS A 389 33.79 -24.30 -8.65
N LEU A 390 33.86 -23.61 -7.52
CA LEU A 390 35.10 -23.11 -6.95
C LEU A 390 35.92 -24.24 -6.34
N GLU A 391 37.23 -24.17 -6.51
CA GLU A 391 38.19 -25.01 -5.81
C GLU A 391 38.30 -24.60 -4.33
N LEU A 392 38.80 -25.51 -3.48
CA LEU A 392 38.87 -25.27 -2.03
C LEU A 392 39.69 -24.03 -1.65
N ASN A 393 40.78 -23.76 -2.39
CA ASN A 393 41.61 -22.58 -2.18
C ASN A 393 40.87 -21.28 -2.52
N GLU A 394 40.07 -21.26 -3.59
CA GLU A 394 39.26 -20.09 -3.98
C GLU A 394 38.16 -19.83 -2.94
N LEU A 395 37.50 -20.89 -2.44
CA LEU A 395 36.54 -20.76 -1.34
C LEU A 395 37.19 -20.20 -0.07
N GLN A 396 38.42 -20.66 0.23
CA GLN A 396 39.16 -20.17 1.38
C GLN A 396 39.55 -18.70 1.25
N GLU A 397 39.94 -18.25 0.05
CA GLU A 397 40.24 -16.84 -0.22
C GLU A 397 39.01 -15.95 0.01
N ILE A 398 37.86 -16.31 -0.55
CA ILE A 398 36.60 -15.56 -0.36
C ILE A 398 36.18 -15.56 1.12
N PHE A 399 36.32 -16.70 1.82
CA PHE A 399 36.04 -16.78 3.25
C PHE A 399 36.98 -15.89 4.07
N ASN A 400 38.26 -15.83 3.71
CA ASN A 400 39.23 -15.00 4.40
C ASN A 400 38.90 -13.52 4.24
N GLU A 401 38.51 -13.07 3.04
CA GLU A 401 38.04 -11.70 2.79
C GLU A 401 36.77 -11.40 3.59
N ALA A 402 35.80 -12.31 3.57
CA ALA A 402 34.57 -12.17 4.36
C ALA A 402 34.87 -12.00 5.85
N TRP A 403 35.76 -12.83 6.40
CA TRP A 403 36.19 -12.79 7.80
C TRP A 403 36.79 -11.45 8.19
N ASP A 404 37.64 -10.88 7.33
CA ASP A 404 38.33 -9.64 7.64
C ASP A 404 37.38 -8.43 7.55
N GLU A 405 36.25 -8.55 6.85
CA GLU A 405 35.18 -7.56 6.77
C GLU A 405 34.15 -7.64 7.91
N VAL A 406 34.02 -8.80 8.59
CA VAL A 406 33.11 -8.95 9.74
C VAL A 406 33.63 -8.17 10.95
N LYS A 407 32.76 -7.34 11.53
CA LYS A 407 33.08 -6.49 12.69
C LYS A 407 32.36 -6.99 13.94
N ILE A 408 33.05 -7.79 14.76
CA ILE A 408 32.57 -8.23 16.08
C ILE A 408 33.68 -8.05 17.14
N PRO A 409 33.34 -7.93 18.44
CA PRO A 409 34.33 -7.62 19.49
C PRO A 409 35.41 -8.68 19.62
N SER A 410 35.04 -9.95 19.50
CA SER A 410 35.97 -11.07 19.44
C SER A 410 35.33 -12.28 18.79
N TYR A 411 36.18 -13.20 18.33
CA TYR A 411 35.79 -14.46 17.70
C TYR A 411 35.88 -15.59 18.72
N THR A 412 34.75 -16.27 18.94
CA THR A 412 34.67 -17.44 19.84
C THR A 412 35.07 -18.72 19.13
N LEU A 413 34.84 -18.78 17.82
CA LEU A 413 35.35 -19.84 16.96
C LEU A 413 36.57 -19.31 16.19
N ALA A 414 37.69 -20.04 16.22
CA ALA A 414 38.87 -19.64 15.44
C ALA A 414 38.59 -19.70 13.93
N LYS A 415 39.22 -18.81 13.14
CA LYS A 415 39.04 -18.69 11.68
C LYS A 415 39.15 -20.04 10.95
N ALA A 416 40.16 -20.83 11.29
CA ALA A 416 40.37 -22.15 10.71
C ALA A 416 39.25 -23.15 11.04
N ASP A 417 38.75 -23.13 12.27
CA ASP A 417 37.66 -24.01 12.70
C ASP A 417 36.32 -23.58 12.09
N ALA A 418 36.08 -22.28 11.97
CA ALA A 418 34.91 -21.74 11.27
C ALA A 418 34.89 -22.15 9.80
N PHE A 419 36.03 -22.02 9.09
CA PHE A 419 36.13 -22.50 7.71
C PHE A 419 35.91 -24.01 7.60
N LYS A 420 36.47 -24.79 8.54
CA LYS A 420 36.21 -26.24 8.57
C LYS A 420 34.72 -26.56 8.76
N LYS A 421 34.01 -25.83 9.64
CA LYS A 421 32.56 -25.99 9.83
C LYS A 421 31.77 -25.61 8.58
N LEU A 422 32.17 -24.55 7.88
CA LEU A 422 31.58 -24.14 6.60
C LEU A 422 31.66 -25.26 5.57
N ILE A 423 32.83 -25.87 5.39
CA ILE A 423 33.03 -26.98 4.43
C ILE A 423 32.19 -28.20 4.83
N LEU A 424 32.12 -28.53 6.12
CA LEU A 424 31.28 -29.63 6.60
C LEU A 424 29.78 -29.38 6.35
N ALA A 425 29.33 -28.12 6.47
CA ALA A 425 27.96 -27.72 6.15
C ALA A 425 27.64 -27.90 4.66
N PHE A 426 28.63 -27.61 3.81
CA PHE A 426 28.53 -27.79 2.36
C PHE A 426 28.41 -29.27 1.98
N ASP A 427 29.19 -30.14 2.64
CA ASP A 427 29.14 -31.60 2.46
C ASP A 427 27.85 -32.27 3.00
N GLY A 428 26.85 -31.47 3.40
CA GLY A 428 25.55 -31.96 3.84
C GLY A 428 25.52 -32.53 5.26
N LYS A 429 26.53 -32.24 6.10
CA LYS A 429 26.53 -32.66 7.51
C LYS A 429 25.74 -31.67 8.37
N GLU A 430 25.01 -32.17 9.36
CA GLU A 430 24.22 -31.33 10.27
C GLU A 430 25.13 -30.44 11.14
N LEU A 431 25.06 -29.12 10.92
CA LEU A 431 25.82 -28.11 11.65
C LEU A 431 25.55 -28.11 13.17
N ASN A 432 24.34 -28.47 13.59
CA ASN A 432 23.91 -28.49 14.98
C ASN A 432 24.50 -29.66 15.79
N SER A 433 25.13 -30.65 15.14
CA SER A 433 25.74 -31.80 15.80
C SER A 433 27.15 -31.55 16.36
N PHE A 434 27.67 -30.32 16.17
CA PHE A 434 29.07 -29.95 16.46
C PHE A 434 29.24 -28.93 17.60
N TYR A 435 28.22 -28.77 18.45
CA TYR A 435 28.23 -27.92 19.64
C TYR A 435 27.86 -28.71 20.88
#